data_AF-A0A9P9G885-F1
#
_entry.id   AF-A0A9P9G885-F1
#
_cell.length_a   1.000
_cell.length_b   1.000
_cell.length_c   1.000
_cell.angle_alpha   90.00
_cell.angle_beta   90.00
_cell.angle_gamma   90.00
#
_symmetry.space_group_name_H-M   'P 1'
#
loop_
_entity.id
_entity.type
_entity.pdbx_description
1 polymer ?
#
loop_
_entity_poly.entity_id
_entity_poly.type
_entity_poly.pdbx_seq_one_letter_code
_entity_poly.pdbx_strand_id
1 'polypeptide(L)'
;MANNQNQSAVAQKSNFTDLYNHQDPRGYLTTLAPLQYTIPQQALPLFQRLHQFSCRGTTVSAILDICCSYGINGGLLRHHVDIDTWTAHYTGSELNSKQQVLADKEIFGSRERSSKPVVFGLDKADQAIRYALGAGLIDAGWVEDLEVQDPSPDLRKALQDVSLVICTGGVGYVSSRTFARIVASTVILTSSYDEIAATLREHGLVTERLPGVVLRQRRFASAKE
;
A
#
# COMPACT_ATOMS: atom_id res chain seq x y z
N MET A 1 -17.99 27.21 -34.85
CA MET A 1 -17.80 25.85 -34.29
C MET A 1 -16.41 25.80 -33.68
N ALA A 2 -16.28 26.08 -32.39
CA ALA A 2 -15.01 26.03 -31.68
C ALA A 2 -14.90 24.66 -31.01
N ASN A 3 -14.02 23.80 -31.52
CA ASN A 3 -13.78 22.48 -30.96
C ASN A 3 -12.68 22.62 -29.90
N ASN A 4 -13.11 22.77 -28.65
CA ASN A 4 -12.22 22.93 -27.50
C ASN A 4 -11.78 21.53 -27.04
N GLN A 5 -10.69 21.01 -27.62
CA GLN A 5 -10.03 19.80 -27.12
C GLN A 5 -9.27 20.14 -25.83
N ASN A 6 -9.97 20.05 -24.71
CA ASN A 6 -9.36 20.06 -23.39
C ASN A 6 -8.83 18.65 -23.09
N GLN A 7 -7.73 18.24 -23.75
CA GLN A 7 -6.96 17.08 -23.33
C GLN A 7 -6.15 17.48 -22.10
N SER A 8 -6.62 17.06 -20.93
CA SER A 8 -5.83 17.13 -19.71
C SER A 8 -4.52 16.38 -19.92
N ALA A 9 -3.40 17.08 -19.86
CA ALA A 9 -2.07 16.50 -19.88
C ALA A 9 -1.88 15.66 -18.61
N VAL A 10 -2.26 14.38 -18.67
CA VAL A 10 -1.76 13.39 -17.71
C VAL A 10 -0.27 13.32 -17.98
N ALA A 11 0.54 13.85 -17.06
CA ALA A 11 2.00 13.74 -17.12
C ALA A 11 2.38 12.29 -17.42
N GLN A 12 3.34 12.06 -18.31
CA GLN A 12 3.76 10.73 -18.74
C GLN A 12 4.50 10.04 -17.59
N LYS A 13 3.75 9.53 -16.62
CA LYS A 13 4.27 8.83 -15.45
C LYS A 13 4.93 7.53 -15.90
N SER A 14 6.13 7.26 -15.41
CA SER A 14 6.83 6.02 -15.73
C SER A 14 6.05 4.81 -15.22
N ASN A 15 5.83 3.84 -16.09
CA ASN A 15 5.08 2.62 -15.81
C ASN A 15 6.04 1.51 -15.34
N PHE A 16 5.82 0.98 -14.14
CA PHE A 16 6.59 -0.13 -13.56
C PHE A 16 5.77 -1.43 -13.45
N THR A 17 4.65 -1.51 -14.18
CA THR A 17 3.73 -2.66 -14.11
C THR A 17 4.42 -3.97 -14.49
N ASP A 18 5.39 -3.95 -15.42
CA ASP A 18 6.12 -5.16 -15.85
C ASP A 18 7.03 -5.75 -14.76
N LEU A 19 7.36 -4.94 -13.75
CA LEU A 19 8.12 -5.35 -12.56
C LEU A 19 7.22 -5.71 -11.39
N TYR A 20 5.91 -5.54 -11.56
CA TYR A 20 4.90 -5.87 -10.57
C TYR A 20 4.53 -7.35 -10.65
N ASN A 21 4.23 -7.97 -9.51
CA ASN A 21 3.78 -9.36 -9.39
C ASN A 21 4.82 -10.45 -9.80
N HIS A 22 6.11 -10.15 -9.72
CA HIS A 22 7.17 -11.18 -9.63
C HIS A 22 7.12 -11.91 -8.29
N GLN A 23 7.78 -13.06 -8.19
CA GLN A 23 7.75 -13.94 -6.99
C GLN A 23 8.36 -13.32 -5.72
N ASP A 24 9.19 -12.29 -5.88
CA ASP A 24 9.83 -11.56 -4.79
C ASP A 24 10.02 -10.08 -5.20
N PRO A 25 10.21 -9.15 -4.25
CA PRO A 25 10.22 -7.72 -4.54
C PRO A 25 11.57 -7.22 -5.05
N ARG A 26 12.58 -8.08 -5.26
CA ARG A 26 13.94 -7.61 -5.57
C ARG A 26 13.98 -6.75 -6.82
N GLY A 27 13.38 -7.22 -7.91
CA GLY A 27 13.32 -6.46 -9.17
C GLY A 27 12.58 -5.13 -9.00
N TYR A 28 11.50 -5.11 -8.22
CA TYR A 28 10.71 -3.92 -7.93
C TYR A 28 11.49 -2.89 -7.10
N LEU A 29 12.03 -3.31 -5.95
CA LEU A 29 12.73 -2.43 -5.02
C LEU A 29 14.07 -1.93 -5.59
N THR A 30 14.85 -2.79 -6.25
CA THR A 30 16.13 -2.37 -6.87
C THR A 30 15.93 -1.38 -8.02
N THR A 31 14.86 -1.53 -8.80
CA THR A 31 14.53 -0.56 -9.86
C THR A 31 14.07 0.79 -9.30
N LEU A 32 13.35 0.77 -8.18
CA LEU A 32 12.82 1.99 -7.55
C LEU A 32 13.83 2.71 -6.64
N ALA A 33 14.85 2.01 -6.14
CA ALA A 33 15.91 2.56 -5.30
C ALA A 33 16.59 3.82 -5.86
N PRO A 34 17.08 3.86 -7.13
CA PRO A 34 17.69 5.08 -7.69
C PRO A 34 16.71 6.24 -7.82
N LEU A 35 15.40 5.95 -7.83
CA LEU A 35 14.35 6.96 -7.86
C LEU A 35 13.96 7.44 -6.46
N GLN A 36 14.59 6.99 -5.37
CA GLN A 36 14.21 7.39 -4.01
C GLN A 36 12.72 7.15 -3.71
N TYR A 37 12.25 5.94 -3.95
CA TYR A 37 10.90 5.54 -3.56
C TYR A 37 10.74 5.61 -2.03
N THR A 38 9.99 6.61 -1.56
CA THR A 38 10.05 7.05 -0.15
C THR A 38 8.68 7.25 0.48
N ILE A 39 7.58 7.18 -0.28
CA ILE A 39 6.23 7.38 0.28
C ILE A 39 5.86 6.40 1.40
N PRO A 40 6.19 5.09 1.35
CA PRO A 40 5.87 4.19 2.46
C PRO A 40 6.56 4.64 3.76
N GLN A 41 7.83 5.06 3.66
CA GLN A 41 8.62 5.54 4.80
C GLN A 41 8.11 6.88 5.34
N GLN A 42 7.73 7.81 4.46
CA GLN A 42 7.20 9.12 4.87
C GLN A 42 5.82 9.02 5.52
N ALA A 43 4.98 8.09 5.07
CA ALA A 43 3.63 7.89 5.61
C ALA A 43 3.60 7.11 6.93
N LEU A 44 4.66 6.34 7.24
CA LEU A 44 4.73 5.46 8.41
C LEU A 44 4.36 6.13 9.74
N PRO A 45 4.90 7.31 10.12
CA PRO A 45 4.55 7.95 11.39
C PRO A 45 3.07 8.33 11.48
N LEU A 46 2.47 8.71 10.35
CA LEU A 46 1.05 9.03 10.26
C LEU A 46 0.20 7.77 10.45
N PHE A 47 0.54 6.66 9.79
CA PHE A 47 -0.17 5.39 9.94
C PHE A 47 -0.10 4.86 11.37
N GLN A 48 1.06 4.92 12.02
CA GLN A 48 1.21 4.52 13.42
C GLN A 48 0.32 5.34 14.34
N ARG A 49 0.27 6.67 14.14
CA ARG A 49 -0.55 7.56 14.95
C ARG A 49 -2.05 7.33 14.70
N LEU A 50 -2.46 7.19 13.44
CA LEU A 50 -3.86 6.93 13.09
C LEU A 50 -4.33 5.58 13.61
N HIS A 51 -3.49 4.55 13.54
CA HIS A 51 -3.81 3.23 14.10
C HIS A 51 -3.98 3.29 15.62
N GLN A 52 -3.09 3.99 16.32
CA GLN A 52 -3.25 4.21 17.77
C GLN A 52 -4.55 4.94 18.11
N PHE A 53 -4.99 5.89 17.28
CA PHE A 53 -6.28 6.55 17.46
C PHE A 53 -7.46 5.63 17.14
N SER A 54 -7.39 4.86 16.05
CA SER A 54 -8.46 3.97 15.62
C SER A 54 -8.72 2.83 16.61
N CYS A 55 -7.71 2.45 17.40
CA CYS A 55 -7.82 1.41 18.42
C CYS A 55 -8.42 1.90 19.76
N ARG A 56 -8.64 3.20 19.94
CA ARG A 56 -9.15 3.72 21.22
C ARG A 56 -10.61 3.28 21.43
N GLY A 57 -10.85 2.51 22.48
CA GLY A 57 -12.20 2.09 22.88
C GLY A 57 -12.78 0.96 22.04
N THR A 58 -11.97 0.26 21.25
CA THR A 58 -12.39 -0.88 20.44
C THR A 58 -11.44 -2.06 20.61
N THR A 59 -11.96 -3.28 20.49
CA THR A 59 -11.17 -4.52 20.38
C THR A 59 -10.71 -4.78 18.94
N VAL A 60 -11.26 -4.01 17.98
CA VAL A 60 -10.96 -4.09 16.55
C VAL A 60 -9.72 -3.24 16.24
N SER A 61 -8.68 -3.85 15.67
CA SER A 61 -7.36 -3.23 15.58
C SER A 61 -6.59 -3.55 14.30
N ALA A 62 -7.21 -4.14 13.27
CA ALA A 62 -6.49 -4.41 12.04
C ALA A 62 -6.36 -3.15 11.16
N ILE A 63 -5.26 -3.08 10.43
CA ILE A 63 -5.02 -2.14 9.34
C ILE A 63 -5.21 -2.90 8.03
N LEU A 64 -6.02 -2.39 7.11
CA LEU A 64 -6.08 -2.89 5.73
C LEU A 64 -5.27 -1.99 4.80
N ASP A 65 -4.24 -2.55 4.17
CA ASP A 65 -3.45 -1.89 3.13
C ASP A 65 -3.98 -2.26 1.74
N ILE A 66 -4.52 -1.28 1.03
CA ILE A 66 -5.06 -1.44 -0.33
C ILE A 66 -3.96 -1.13 -1.34
N CYS A 67 -3.85 -1.99 -2.35
CA CYS A 67 -2.71 -2.02 -3.26
C CYS A 67 -1.43 -2.22 -2.46
N CYS A 68 -1.45 -3.18 -1.53
CA CYS A 68 -0.36 -3.42 -0.60
C CYS A 68 0.92 -3.91 -1.29
N SER A 69 0.83 -4.34 -2.55
CA SER A 69 1.95 -4.90 -3.29
C SER A 69 2.62 -6.01 -2.48
N TYR A 70 3.95 -5.99 -2.40
CA TYR A 70 4.78 -6.91 -1.62
C TYR A 70 4.70 -6.70 -0.10
N GLY A 71 3.69 -5.97 0.41
CA GLY A 71 3.49 -5.72 1.83
C GLY A 71 4.47 -4.71 2.44
N ILE A 72 4.93 -3.72 1.65
CA ILE A 72 5.97 -2.76 2.09
C ILE A 72 5.51 -1.97 3.32
N ASN A 73 4.28 -1.42 3.31
CA ASN A 73 3.78 -0.69 4.49
C ASN A 73 3.66 -1.63 5.70
N GLY A 74 3.16 -2.86 5.50
CA GLY A 74 3.08 -3.88 6.55
C GLY A 74 4.45 -4.18 7.17
N GLY A 75 5.47 -4.33 6.33
CA GLY A 75 6.86 -4.52 6.78
C GLY A 75 7.36 -3.37 7.66
N LEU A 76 7.17 -2.12 7.21
CA LEU A 76 7.59 -0.93 7.96
C LEU A 76 6.80 -0.74 9.28
N LEU A 77 5.51 -1.09 9.28
CA LEU A 77 4.64 -1.00 10.45
C LEU A 77 4.98 -2.03 11.52
N ARG A 78 5.39 -3.24 11.12
CA ARG A 78 5.59 -4.37 12.01
C ARG A 78 7.03 -4.61 12.43
N HIS A 79 7.99 -4.13 11.65
CA HIS A 79 9.41 -4.45 11.83
C HIS A 79 10.26 -3.18 11.94
N HIS A 80 11.38 -3.27 12.65
CA HIS A 80 12.40 -2.23 12.75
C HIS A 80 13.30 -2.23 11.51
N VAL A 81 12.72 -1.83 10.38
CA VAL A 81 13.38 -1.77 9.07
C VAL A 81 13.01 -0.46 8.36
N ASP A 82 13.91 0.04 7.52
CA ASP A 82 13.63 1.10 6.56
C ASP A 82 13.80 0.61 5.12
N ILE A 83 13.28 1.37 4.17
CA ILE A 83 13.27 0.94 2.76
C ILE A 83 14.68 0.81 2.15
N ASP A 84 15.64 1.59 2.64
CA ASP A 84 17.02 1.54 2.18
C ASP A 84 17.71 0.27 2.68
N THR A 85 17.55 -0.08 3.95
CA THR A 85 18.05 -1.32 4.57
C THR A 85 17.44 -2.55 3.91
N TRP A 86 16.13 -2.52 3.65
CA TRP A 86 15.44 -3.59 2.93
C TRP A 86 16.01 -3.74 1.51
N THR A 87 16.13 -2.65 0.76
CA THR A 87 16.67 -2.72 -0.60
C THR A 87 18.13 -3.17 -0.60
N ALA A 88 18.94 -2.70 0.34
CA ALA A 88 20.34 -3.07 0.49
C ALA A 88 20.53 -4.56 0.77
N HIS A 89 19.56 -5.22 1.45
CA HIS A 89 19.58 -6.67 1.69
C HIS A 89 19.69 -7.49 0.39
N TYR A 90 19.23 -6.93 -0.73
CA TYR A 90 19.26 -7.62 -2.02
C TYR A 90 20.56 -7.45 -2.81
N THR A 91 21.48 -6.62 -2.32
CA THR A 91 22.76 -6.37 -2.99
C THR A 91 23.58 -7.66 -3.03
N GLY A 92 23.85 -8.16 -4.23
CA GLY A 92 24.64 -9.39 -4.42
C GLY A 92 23.93 -10.69 -4.03
N SER A 93 22.61 -10.66 -3.79
CA SER A 93 21.85 -11.89 -3.53
C SER A 93 21.72 -12.74 -4.80
N GLU A 94 22.25 -13.95 -4.76
CA GLU A 94 22.09 -14.98 -5.80
C GLU A 94 21.01 -16.02 -5.45
N LEU A 95 20.22 -15.76 -4.40
CA LEU A 95 19.16 -16.66 -3.95
C LEU A 95 18.06 -16.77 -5.01
N ASN A 96 17.49 -17.97 -5.18
CA ASN A 96 16.23 -18.07 -5.92
C ASN A 96 15.07 -17.47 -5.09
N SER A 97 13.92 -17.19 -5.71
CA SER A 97 12.83 -16.46 -5.05
C SER A 97 12.30 -17.15 -3.79
N LYS A 98 12.25 -18.49 -3.77
CA LYS A 98 11.81 -19.23 -2.58
C LYS A 98 12.81 -19.08 -1.42
N GLN A 99 14.10 -19.19 -1.71
CA GLN A 99 15.15 -18.95 -0.72
C GLN A 99 15.13 -17.50 -0.24
N GLN A 100 14.88 -16.54 -1.14
CA GLN A 100 14.79 -15.13 -0.78
C GLN A 100 13.63 -14.87 0.20
N VAL A 101 12.45 -15.46 -0.03
CA VAL A 101 11.30 -15.32 0.91
C VAL A 101 11.66 -15.84 2.31
N LEU A 102 12.40 -16.94 2.40
CA LEU A 102 12.83 -17.50 3.68
C LEU A 102 13.87 -16.61 4.38
N ALA A 103 14.86 -16.10 3.63
CA ALA A 103 15.86 -15.17 4.14
C ALA A 103 15.21 -13.86 4.63
N ASP A 104 14.26 -13.33 3.86
CA ASP A 104 13.48 -12.14 4.20
C ASP A 104 12.68 -12.38 5.50
N LYS A 105 12.01 -13.53 5.61
CA LYS A 105 11.27 -13.91 6.83
C LYS A 105 12.14 -13.89 8.09
N GLU A 106 13.37 -14.40 8.00
CA GLU A 106 14.32 -14.41 9.12
C GLU A 106 14.76 -12.98 9.51
N ILE A 107 15.03 -12.15 8.51
CA ILE A 107 15.46 -10.76 8.69
C ILE A 107 14.35 -9.89 9.30
N PHE A 108 13.11 -10.06 8.84
CA PHE A 108 11.97 -9.35 9.42
C PHE A 108 11.63 -9.90 10.80
N GLY A 109 11.59 -11.21 10.98
CA GLY A 109 11.30 -11.84 12.27
C GLY A 109 12.27 -11.42 13.38
N SER A 110 13.57 -11.29 13.07
CA SER A 110 14.58 -10.80 14.03
C SER A 110 14.46 -9.30 14.37
N ARG A 111 13.66 -8.53 13.63
CA ARG A 111 13.45 -7.09 13.79
C ARG A 111 12.00 -6.76 14.17
N GLU A 112 11.23 -7.75 14.59
CA GLU A 112 9.82 -7.56 14.89
C GLU A 112 9.60 -6.58 16.06
N ARG A 113 8.62 -5.68 15.90
CA ARG A 113 8.23 -4.72 16.93
C ARG A 113 7.38 -5.41 18.01
N SER A 114 7.64 -5.10 19.27
CA SER A 114 6.87 -5.64 20.41
C SER A 114 5.38 -5.29 20.35
N SER A 115 5.03 -4.12 19.84
CA SER A 115 3.65 -3.63 19.67
C SER A 115 3.28 -3.52 18.19
N LYS A 116 3.56 -4.56 17.39
CA LYS A 116 3.20 -4.58 15.96
C LYS A 116 1.67 -4.60 15.77
N PRO A 117 1.11 -3.85 14.82
CA PRO A 117 -0.31 -3.93 14.48
C PRO A 117 -0.62 -5.23 13.72
N VAL A 118 -1.89 -5.63 13.74
CA VAL A 118 -2.41 -6.62 12.78
C VAL A 118 -2.56 -5.92 11.43
N VAL A 119 -1.98 -6.50 10.38
CA VAL A 119 -2.00 -5.91 9.03
C VAL A 119 -2.58 -6.89 8.03
N PHE A 120 -3.61 -6.45 7.31
CA PHE A 120 -4.26 -7.12 6.21
C PHE A 120 -3.83 -6.49 4.89
N GLY A 121 -3.55 -7.31 3.88
CA GLY A 121 -3.18 -6.86 2.54
C GLY A 121 -4.28 -7.14 1.51
N LEU A 122 -4.57 -6.17 0.64
CA LEU A 122 -5.44 -6.35 -0.50
C LEU A 122 -4.72 -5.91 -1.78
N ASP A 123 -4.61 -6.83 -2.73
CA ASP A 123 -4.03 -6.56 -4.04
C ASP A 123 -4.55 -7.53 -5.08
N LYS A 124 -4.50 -7.18 -6.37
CA LYS A 124 -4.77 -8.15 -7.45
C LYS A 124 -3.55 -9.02 -7.78
N ALA A 125 -2.36 -8.61 -7.35
CA ALA A 125 -1.09 -9.31 -7.59
C ALA A 125 -0.90 -10.50 -6.63
N ASP A 126 -1.22 -11.69 -7.14
CA ASP A 126 -1.19 -12.94 -6.38
C ASP A 126 0.20 -13.31 -5.84
N GLN A 127 1.27 -13.12 -6.61
CA GLN A 127 2.64 -13.37 -6.17
C GLN A 127 3.07 -12.38 -5.09
N ALA A 128 2.67 -11.12 -5.21
CA ALA A 128 3.00 -10.09 -4.23
C ALA A 128 2.35 -10.38 -2.87
N ILE A 129 1.07 -10.78 -2.86
CA ILE A 129 0.37 -11.23 -1.64
C ILE A 129 1.03 -12.48 -1.05
N ARG A 130 1.37 -13.49 -1.87
CA ARG A 130 2.06 -14.71 -1.39
C ARG A 130 3.42 -14.39 -0.79
N TYR A 131 4.20 -13.50 -1.40
CA TYR A 131 5.46 -13.04 -0.83
C TYR A 131 5.24 -12.35 0.52
N ALA A 132 4.30 -11.39 0.60
CA ALA A 132 4.04 -10.62 1.82
C ALA A 132 3.66 -11.52 3.00
N LEU A 133 2.82 -12.53 2.75
CA LEU A 133 2.48 -13.57 3.73
C LEU A 133 3.70 -14.45 4.09
N GLY A 134 4.44 -14.91 3.07
CA GLY A 134 5.60 -15.77 3.23
C GLY A 134 6.72 -15.14 4.06
N ALA A 135 6.98 -13.85 3.85
CA ALA A 135 7.98 -13.07 4.57
C ALA A 135 7.50 -12.54 5.94
N GLY A 136 6.23 -12.75 6.32
CA GLY A 136 5.68 -12.30 7.60
C GLY A 136 5.46 -10.79 7.70
N LEU A 137 5.12 -10.15 6.57
CA LEU A 137 4.89 -8.71 6.45
C LEU A 137 3.43 -8.31 6.69
N ILE A 138 2.51 -9.25 6.47
CA ILE A 138 1.06 -9.12 6.72
C ILE A 138 0.55 -10.40 7.39
N ASP A 139 -0.56 -10.30 8.14
CA ASP A 139 -1.19 -11.45 8.83
C ASP A 139 -2.17 -12.20 7.92
N ALA A 140 -2.86 -11.48 7.03
CA ALA A 140 -3.81 -12.03 6.07
C ALA A 140 -3.77 -11.22 4.78
N GLY A 141 -4.12 -11.87 3.66
CA GLY A 141 -4.05 -11.25 2.34
C GLY A 141 -5.12 -11.76 1.39
N TRP A 142 -5.72 -10.86 0.63
CA TRP A 142 -6.74 -11.15 -0.38
C TRP A 142 -6.26 -10.78 -1.76
N VAL A 143 -6.41 -11.73 -2.69
CA VAL A 143 -6.10 -11.54 -4.11
C VAL A 143 -7.39 -11.17 -4.84
N GLU A 144 -7.77 -9.89 -4.82
CA GLU A 144 -9.04 -9.41 -5.35
C GLU A 144 -8.90 -8.07 -6.09
N ASP A 145 -9.69 -7.89 -7.14
CA ASP A 145 -9.80 -6.63 -7.88
C ASP A 145 -11.17 -5.98 -7.60
N LEU A 146 -11.18 -5.08 -6.61
CA LEU A 146 -12.38 -4.35 -6.21
C LEU A 146 -12.76 -3.22 -7.16
N GLU A 147 -12.07 -3.03 -8.28
CA GLU A 147 -12.57 -2.20 -9.37
C GLU A 147 -13.59 -2.96 -10.23
N VAL A 148 -13.47 -4.29 -10.28
CA VAL A 148 -14.27 -5.15 -11.16
C VAL A 148 -15.32 -5.96 -10.40
N GLN A 149 -14.99 -6.43 -9.19
CA GLN A 149 -15.84 -7.35 -8.44
C GLN A 149 -16.15 -6.82 -7.04
N ASP A 150 -17.29 -7.25 -6.49
CA ASP A 150 -17.59 -7.03 -5.08
C ASP A 150 -16.68 -7.90 -4.21
N PRO A 151 -16.36 -7.47 -2.98
CA PRO A 151 -15.44 -8.21 -2.10
C PRO A 151 -15.94 -9.64 -1.88
N SER A 152 -15.04 -10.60 -1.72
CA SER A 152 -15.45 -11.96 -1.38
C SER A 152 -16.14 -12.01 -0.01
N PRO A 153 -16.91 -13.08 0.30
CA PRO A 153 -17.44 -13.28 1.65
C PRO A 153 -16.36 -13.29 2.74
N ASP A 154 -15.16 -13.78 2.42
CA ASP A 154 -14.03 -13.84 3.34
C ASP A 154 -13.46 -12.45 3.62
N LEU A 155 -13.23 -11.64 2.56
CA LEU A 155 -12.82 -10.25 2.72
C LEU A 155 -13.89 -9.44 3.48
N ARG A 156 -15.18 -9.63 3.17
CA ARG A 156 -16.28 -8.98 3.92
C ARG A 156 -16.25 -9.30 5.41
N LYS A 157 -15.90 -10.53 5.79
CA LYS A 157 -15.76 -10.92 7.19
C LYS A 157 -14.56 -10.21 7.82
N ALA A 158 -13.40 -10.22 7.16
CA ALA A 158 -12.20 -9.56 7.67
C ALA A 158 -12.34 -8.04 7.82
N LEU A 159 -13.12 -7.39 6.95
CA LEU A 159 -13.42 -5.96 7.05
C LEU A 159 -14.12 -5.57 8.36
N GLN A 160 -14.79 -6.51 9.04
CA GLN A 160 -15.39 -6.26 10.37
C GLN A 160 -14.32 -6.01 11.45
N ASP A 161 -13.09 -6.50 11.22
CA ASP A 161 -11.96 -6.35 12.12
C ASP A 161 -11.01 -5.20 11.70
N VAL A 162 -11.36 -4.42 10.67
CA VAL A 162 -10.55 -3.30 10.17
C VAL A 162 -10.93 -2.00 10.86
N SER A 163 -9.95 -1.39 11.52
CA SER A 163 -10.11 -0.08 12.17
C SER A 163 -9.50 1.08 11.37
N LEU A 164 -8.61 0.77 10.42
CA LEU A 164 -7.89 1.74 9.59
C LEU A 164 -7.64 1.17 8.20
N VAL A 165 -7.91 1.95 7.16
CA VAL A 165 -7.53 1.65 5.77
C VAL A 165 -6.39 2.57 5.34
N ILE A 166 -5.38 2.02 4.66
CA ILE A 166 -4.27 2.78 4.11
C ILE A 166 -4.11 2.45 2.61
N CYS A 167 -3.61 3.42 1.83
CA CYS A 167 -3.33 3.21 0.41
C CYS A 167 -2.25 4.20 -0.09
N THR A 168 -1.01 3.73 -0.27
CA THR A 168 0.07 4.56 -0.84
C THR A 168 0.41 4.22 -2.28
N GLY A 169 0.11 2.99 -2.71
CA GLY A 169 0.46 2.44 -4.02
C GLY A 169 -0.62 2.55 -5.09
N GLY A 170 -1.90 2.69 -4.71
CA GLY A 170 -3.05 2.60 -5.62
C GLY A 170 -3.33 3.85 -6.47
N VAL A 171 -2.48 4.86 -6.38
CA VAL A 171 -2.70 6.17 -6.99
C VAL A 171 -2.73 6.05 -8.52
N GLY A 172 -3.92 6.24 -9.11
CA GLY A 172 -4.19 6.07 -10.54
C GLY A 172 -4.69 4.68 -10.96
N TYR A 173 -4.82 3.74 -10.02
CA TYR A 173 -5.25 2.36 -10.28
C TYR A 173 -6.52 1.96 -9.54
N VAL A 174 -6.85 2.61 -8.41
CA VAL A 174 -8.11 2.42 -7.69
C VAL A 174 -8.97 3.68 -7.78
N SER A 175 -10.29 3.49 -7.85
CA SER A 175 -11.28 4.56 -7.95
C SER A 175 -12.23 4.54 -6.74
N SER A 176 -13.24 5.42 -6.77
CA SER A 176 -14.35 5.39 -5.81
C SER A 176 -15.04 4.03 -5.71
N ARG A 177 -14.99 3.19 -6.75
CA ARG A 177 -15.57 1.83 -6.74
C ARG A 177 -14.98 0.95 -5.64
N THR A 178 -13.65 0.91 -5.53
CA THR A 178 -12.97 0.17 -4.47
C THR A 178 -13.43 0.66 -3.09
N PHE A 179 -13.48 1.97 -2.88
CA PHE A 179 -13.84 2.54 -1.57
C PHE A 179 -15.32 2.38 -1.21
N ALA A 180 -16.22 2.45 -2.19
CA ALA A 180 -17.64 2.14 -2.00
C ALA A 180 -17.87 0.70 -1.49
N ARG A 181 -16.96 -0.22 -1.83
CA ARG A 181 -17.07 -1.64 -1.52
C ARG A 181 -16.51 -2.04 -0.14
N ILE A 182 -15.69 -1.19 0.49
CA ILE A 182 -14.91 -1.55 1.70
C ILE A 182 -15.04 -0.57 2.87
N VAL A 183 -15.91 0.45 2.75
CA VAL A 183 -16.26 1.50 3.72
C VAL A 183 -15.61 1.33 5.10
N ALA A 184 -14.52 2.06 5.35
CA ALA A 184 -13.84 2.09 6.64
C ALA A 184 -13.28 3.50 6.94
N SER A 185 -13.02 3.73 8.23
CA SER A 185 -12.92 5.01 8.95
C SER A 185 -11.91 6.06 8.46
N THR A 186 -10.90 5.72 7.66
CA THR A 186 -9.85 6.66 7.21
C THR A 186 -9.15 6.11 5.98
N VAL A 187 -8.84 6.97 5.00
CA VAL A 187 -8.13 6.65 3.75
C VAL A 187 -7.14 7.78 3.45
N ILE A 188 -5.91 7.44 3.06
CA ILE A 188 -4.90 8.41 2.61
C ILE A 188 -4.61 8.15 1.13
N LEU A 189 -4.61 9.18 0.28
CA LEU A 189 -4.30 9.11 -1.14
C LEU A 189 -3.57 10.38 -1.60
N THR A 190 -2.81 10.31 -2.70
CA THR A 190 -1.93 11.41 -3.19
C THR A 190 -2.35 12.04 -4.53
N SER A 191 -3.61 11.87 -4.96
CA SER A 191 -4.15 12.46 -6.21
C SER A 191 -5.54 13.07 -5.99
N SER A 192 -6.17 13.57 -7.06
CA SER A 192 -7.54 14.11 -7.00
C SER A 192 -8.44 13.11 -6.27
N TYR A 193 -8.97 13.55 -5.14
CA TYR A 193 -9.66 12.72 -4.17
C TYR A 193 -11.15 13.04 -4.13
N ASP A 194 -11.62 13.93 -5.01
CA ASP A 194 -12.96 14.52 -4.92
C ASP A 194 -14.07 13.49 -5.12
N GLU A 195 -13.93 12.60 -6.11
CA GLU A 195 -14.90 11.51 -6.34
C GLU A 195 -14.91 10.52 -5.19
N ILE A 196 -13.73 10.16 -4.67
CA ILE A 196 -13.59 9.24 -3.54
C ILE A 196 -14.20 9.88 -2.28
N ALA A 197 -13.92 11.16 -2.03
CA ALA A 197 -14.51 11.91 -0.92
C ALA A 197 -16.03 12.00 -1.02
N ALA A 198 -16.59 12.16 -2.22
CA ALA A 198 -18.03 12.16 -2.42
C ALA A 198 -18.65 10.81 -2.05
N THR A 199 -18.06 9.72 -2.53
CA THR A 199 -18.49 8.36 -2.18
C THR A 199 -18.36 8.07 -0.69
N LEU A 200 -17.26 8.46 -0.03
CA LEU A 200 -17.10 8.27 1.41
C LEU A 200 -18.12 9.09 2.21
N ARG A 201 -18.45 10.30 1.75
CA ARG A 201 -19.48 11.15 2.36
C ARG A 201 -20.88 10.56 2.29
N GLU A 202 -21.22 9.84 1.21
CA GLU A 202 -22.48 9.08 1.12
C GLU A 202 -22.60 8.01 2.22
N HIS A 203 -21.46 7.57 2.77
CA HIS A 203 -21.37 6.62 3.87
C HIS A 203 -21.16 7.30 5.24
N GLY A 204 -21.37 8.62 5.32
CA GLY A 204 -21.25 9.39 6.57
C GLY A 204 -19.81 9.67 7.01
N LEU A 205 -18.81 9.42 6.15
CA LEU A 205 -17.41 9.68 6.47
C LEU A 205 -17.01 11.11 6.08
N VAL A 206 -16.06 11.66 6.84
CA VAL A 206 -15.48 12.98 6.61
C VAL A 206 -14.11 12.80 5.96
N THR A 207 -13.85 13.63 4.95
CA THR A 207 -12.54 13.72 4.31
C THR A 207 -11.85 14.98 4.75
N GLU A 208 -10.62 14.84 5.25
CA GLU A 208 -9.75 15.97 5.58
C GLU A 208 -8.46 15.92 4.78
N ARG A 209 -8.10 17.06 4.17
CA ARG A 209 -6.77 17.24 3.58
C ARG A 209 -5.85 17.78 4.66
N LEU A 210 -4.70 17.15 4.86
CA LEU A 210 -3.67 17.65 5.77
C LEU A 210 -2.95 18.86 5.13
N PRO A 211 -3.18 20.11 5.58
CA PRO A 211 -2.57 21.28 4.98
C PRO A 211 -1.05 21.27 5.21
N GLY A 212 -0.29 21.65 4.19
CA GLY A 212 1.19 21.72 4.26
C GLY A 212 1.90 20.36 4.25
N VAL A 213 1.18 19.24 4.26
CA VAL A 213 1.78 17.91 4.15
C VAL A 213 1.97 17.55 2.68
N VAL A 214 3.22 17.32 2.29
CA VAL A 214 3.61 16.85 0.96
C VAL A 214 4.41 15.57 1.13
N LEU A 215 3.86 14.45 0.67
CA LEU A 215 4.53 13.16 0.67
C LEU A 215 5.06 12.89 -0.73
N ARG A 216 6.38 12.75 -0.86
CA ARG A 216 7.02 12.46 -2.15
C ARG A 216 6.93 10.96 -2.44
N GLN A 217 6.41 10.58 -3.60
CA GLN A 217 6.41 9.17 -4.02
C GLN A 217 7.82 8.68 -4.33
N ARG A 218 8.46 9.35 -5.29
CA ARG A 218 9.82 9.13 -5.79
C ARG A 218 10.25 10.32 -6.63
N ARG A 219 11.53 10.39 -7.01
CA ARG A 219 12.03 11.23 -8.10
C ARG A 219 11.44 10.78 -9.43
N PHE A 220 11.32 11.74 -10.34
CA PHE A 220 10.99 11.47 -11.74
C PHE A 220 12.11 10.66 -12.40
N ALA A 221 11.72 9.71 -13.26
CA ALA A 221 12.65 8.86 -13.99
C ALA A 221 13.20 9.55 -15.25
N SER A 222 12.57 10.64 -15.68
CA SER A 222 13.04 11.47 -16.80
C SER A 222 12.55 12.91 -16.65
N ALA A 223 13.07 13.84 -17.47
CA ALA A 223 12.59 15.21 -17.51
C ALA A 223 11.19 15.38 -18.14
N LYS A 224 10.66 14.34 -18.81
CA LYS A 224 9.33 14.34 -19.45
C LYS A 224 8.22 13.87 -18.51
N GLU A 225 8.60 13.26 -17.40
CA GLU A 225 7.70 12.91 -16.31
C GLU A 225 7.51 14.11 -15.38
#